data_AF-A0A9E1L651-F1
#
_entry.id   AF-A0A9E1L651-F1
#
_cell.length_a   1.000
_cell.length_b   1.000
_cell.length_c   1.000
_cell.angle_alpha   90.00
_cell.angle_beta   90.00
_cell.angle_gamma   90.00
#
_symmetry.space_group_name_H-M   'P 1'
#
loop_
_entity.id
_entity.type
_entity.pdbx_description
1 polymer ?
#
loop_
_entity_poly.entity_id
_entity_poly.type
_entity_poly.pdbx_seq_one_letter_code
_entity_poly.pdbx_strand_id
1 'polypeptide(L)'
;GTDGNVRADLPPHAIAQHGTDEPVVLIGDTVHDVTSGHGAGCRVIAVCTGSNDRATLECVKPDLLVDDLADTQGILQWIQL
;
A
#
# COMPACT_ATOMS: atom_id res chain seq x y z
N GLY A 1 4.87 -12.03 5.71
CA GLY A 1 5.66 -13.17 5.25
C GLY A 1 6.98 -12.65 4.72
N THR A 2 8.08 -13.18 5.21
CA THR A 2 9.43 -12.96 4.66
C THR A 2 9.73 -14.14 3.76
N ASP A 3 9.60 -14.00 2.44
CA ASP A 3 10.33 -14.79 1.45
C ASP A 3 9.99 -14.30 0.03
N GLY A 4 11.00 -13.80 -0.67
CA GLY A 4 10.88 -13.29 -2.03
C GLY A 4 12.02 -12.32 -2.34
N ASN A 5 13.00 -12.78 -3.12
CA ASN A 5 14.28 -12.12 -3.38
C ASN A 5 14.21 -10.84 -4.24
N VAL A 6 13.00 -10.29 -4.49
CA VAL A 6 12.72 -8.91 -4.91
C VAL A 6 11.34 -8.57 -4.35
N ARG A 7 11.28 -7.82 -3.24
CA ARG A 7 10.02 -7.49 -2.54
C ARG A 7 9.05 -6.67 -3.40
N ALA A 8 9.54 -6.03 -4.46
CA ALA A 8 8.73 -5.31 -5.44
C ALA A 8 7.85 -6.22 -6.30
N ASP A 9 8.14 -7.53 -6.37
CA ASP A 9 7.34 -8.49 -7.13
C ASP A 9 6.20 -9.11 -6.31
N LEU A 10 6.13 -8.82 -5.00
CA LEU A 10 5.07 -9.33 -4.13
C LEU A 10 3.68 -8.80 -4.50
N PRO A 11 3.48 -7.49 -4.78
CA PRO A 11 2.17 -7.00 -5.19
C PRO A 11 1.70 -7.63 -6.51
N PRO A 12 2.50 -7.67 -7.60
CA PRO A 12 2.12 -8.37 -8.82
C PRO A 12 1.79 -9.86 -8.62
N HIS A 13 2.57 -10.58 -7.79
CA HIS A 13 2.28 -12.00 -7.50
C HIS A 13 0.98 -12.19 -6.73
N ALA A 14 0.70 -11.35 -5.73
CA ALA A 14 -0.52 -11.43 -4.95
C ALA A 14 -1.76 -11.14 -5.82
N ILE A 15 -1.68 -10.13 -6.69
CA ILE A 15 -2.74 -9.79 -7.65
C ILE A 15 -2.97 -10.94 -8.63
N ALA A 16 -1.89 -11.48 -9.22
CA ALA A 16 -1.97 -12.58 -10.18
C ALA A 16 -2.53 -13.88 -9.57
N GLN A 17 -2.32 -14.12 -8.27
CA GLN A 17 -2.91 -15.27 -7.57
C GLN A 17 -4.40 -15.10 -7.29
N HIS A 18 -4.89 -13.87 -7.17
CA HIS A 18 -6.29 -13.61 -6.87
C HIS A 18 -7.21 -13.65 -8.10
N GLY A 19 -6.69 -13.51 -9.32
CA GLY A 19 -7.46 -13.75 -10.55
C GLY A 19 -8.71 -12.86 -10.71
N THR A 20 -8.78 -11.74 -9.97
CA THR A 20 -9.91 -10.82 -9.97
C THR A 20 -9.58 -9.56 -10.75
N ASP A 21 -10.50 -9.10 -11.60
CA ASP A 21 -10.47 -7.75 -12.21
C ASP A 21 -10.79 -6.63 -11.19
N GLU A 22 -10.74 -6.92 -9.89
CA GLU A 22 -11.09 -5.99 -8.83
C GLU A 22 -9.93 -5.02 -8.52
N PRO A 23 -10.24 -3.76 -8.18
CA PRO A 23 -9.22 -2.79 -7.81
C PRO A 23 -8.49 -3.23 -6.55
N VAL A 24 -7.16 -3.34 -6.64
CA VAL A 24 -6.31 -3.74 -5.50
C VAL A 24 -5.76 -2.52 -4.79
N VAL A 25 -5.90 -2.53 -3.47
CA VAL A 25 -5.31 -1.52 -2.58
C VAL A 25 -4.17 -2.16 -1.79
N LEU A 26 -2.98 -1.57 -1.89
CA LEU A 26 -1.82 -1.93 -1.08
C LEU A 26 -1.76 -1.02 0.14
N ILE A 27 -1.51 -1.60 1.31
CA ILE A 27 -1.35 -0.86 2.57
C ILE A 27 0.04 -1.16 3.10
N GLY A 28 0.85 -0.12 3.38
CA GLY A 28 2.21 -0.29 3.88
C GLY A 28 2.75 0.92 4.60
N ASP A 29 3.87 0.74 5.30
CA ASP A 29 4.48 1.74 6.18
C ASP A 29 5.84 2.24 5.66
N THR A 30 6.21 1.81 4.45
CA THR A 30 7.49 2.18 3.83
C THR A 30 7.35 2.83 2.47
N VAL A 31 8.38 3.61 2.10
CA VAL A 31 8.55 4.15 0.74
C VAL A 31 8.52 3.03 -0.31
N HIS A 32 9.03 1.85 0.05
CA HIS A 32 9.05 0.71 -0.85
C HIS A 32 7.64 0.20 -1.15
N ASP A 33 6.77 0.19 -0.16
CA ASP A 33 5.36 -0.20 -0.31
C ASP A 33 4.64 0.73 -1.28
N VAL A 34 4.82 2.05 -1.13
CA VAL A 34 4.25 3.07 -2.02
C VAL A 34 4.73 2.90 -3.45
N THR A 35 6.05 2.88 -3.64
CA THR A 35 6.65 2.79 -4.99
C THR A 35 6.36 1.46 -5.69
N SER A 36 6.34 0.35 -4.94
CA SER A 36 6.03 -0.97 -5.50
C SER A 36 4.54 -1.11 -5.80
N GLY A 37 3.66 -0.61 -4.92
CA GLY A 37 2.22 -0.62 -5.15
C GLY A 37 1.82 0.17 -6.39
N HIS A 38 2.36 1.38 -6.56
CA HIS A 38 2.16 2.16 -7.79
C HIS A 38 2.72 1.46 -9.03
N GLY A 39 3.91 0.85 -8.93
CA GLY A 39 4.51 0.09 -10.03
C GLY A 39 3.66 -1.13 -10.45
N ALA A 40 2.90 -1.70 -9.52
CA ALA A 40 1.98 -2.81 -9.76
C ALA A 40 0.57 -2.37 -10.21
N GLY A 41 0.31 -1.06 -10.32
CA GLY A 41 -1.00 -0.52 -10.67
C GLY A 41 -2.03 -0.52 -9.53
N CYS A 42 -1.58 -0.72 -8.29
CA CYS A 42 -2.43 -0.63 -7.11
C CYS A 42 -2.63 0.83 -6.68
N ARG A 43 -3.76 1.07 -5.99
CA ARG A 43 -3.88 2.24 -5.10
C ARG A 43 -3.12 1.95 -3.81
N VAL A 44 -2.48 2.95 -3.22
CA VAL A 44 -1.65 2.75 -2.02
C VAL A 44 -2.07 3.64 -0.85
N ILE A 45 -2.28 3.00 0.30
CA ILE A 45 -2.44 3.65 1.60
C ILE A 45 -1.11 3.53 2.37
N ALA A 46 -0.47 4.65 2.65
CA ALA A 46 0.70 4.71 3.51
C ALA A 46 0.29 4.96 4.97
N VAL A 47 0.88 4.21 5.91
CA VAL A 47 0.57 4.30 7.35
C VAL A 47 1.82 4.70 8.14
N CYS A 48 1.75 5.74 8.95
CA CYS A 48 2.88 6.26 9.74
C CYS A 48 3.19 5.47 11.03
N THR A 49 2.85 4.19 11.08
CA THR A 49 3.17 3.31 12.22
C THR A 49 4.55 2.64 12.11
N GLY A 50 5.23 2.85 10.98
CA GLY A 50 6.51 2.23 10.64
C GLY A 50 7.76 3.02 10.99
N SER A 51 8.89 2.60 10.41
CA SER A 51 10.20 3.25 10.61
C SER A 51 10.40 4.52 9.78
N ASN A 52 9.62 4.74 8.72
CA ASN A 52 9.69 5.96 7.92
C ASN A 52 8.78 7.04 8.51
N ASP A 53 9.29 8.26 8.60
CA ASP A 53 8.48 9.38 9.06
C ASP A 53 7.43 9.81 8.01
N ARG A 54 6.45 10.58 8.47
CA ARG A 54 5.34 11.05 7.65
C ARG A 54 5.82 11.84 6.43
N ALA A 55 6.81 12.70 6.60
CA ALA A 55 7.34 13.54 5.52
C ALA A 55 7.99 12.70 4.42
N THR A 56 8.71 11.63 4.81
CA THR A 56 9.33 10.68 3.89
C THR A 56 8.28 9.92 3.08
N LEU A 57 7.19 9.49 3.72
CA LEU A 57 6.08 8.83 3.02
C LEU A 57 5.32 9.82 2.11
N GLU A 58 5.12 11.05 2.54
CA GLU A 58 4.46 12.09 1.74
C GLU A 58 5.25 12.42 0.46
N CYS A 59 6.58 12.41 0.50
CA CYS A 59 7.44 12.67 -0.66
C CYS A 59 7.18 11.70 -1.83
N VAL A 60 6.76 10.46 -1.53
CA VAL A 60 6.46 9.45 -2.55
C VAL A 60 4.99 9.38 -2.94
N LYS A 61 4.18 10.34 -2.46
CA LYS A 61 2.81 10.61 -2.91
C LYS A 61 1.88 9.39 -2.90
N PRO A 62 1.69 8.71 -1.75
CA PRO A 62 0.67 7.69 -1.62
C PRO A 62 -0.73 8.26 -1.92
N ASP A 63 -1.66 7.41 -2.35
CA ASP A 63 -3.03 7.83 -2.65
C ASP A 63 -3.80 8.23 -1.38
N LEU A 64 -3.41 7.67 -0.24
CA LEU A 64 -3.86 8.07 1.09
C LEU A 64 -2.71 7.94 2.09
N LEU A 65 -2.52 8.93 2.95
CA LEU A 65 -1.53 8.92 4.05
C LEU A 65 -2.25 9.07 5.38
N VAL A 66 -2.14 8.07 6.25
CA VAL A 66 -2.78 8.03 7.57
C VAL A 66 -1.74 7.84 8.67
N ASP A 67 -2.03 8.36 9.87
CA ASP A 67 -1.15 8.16 11.02
C ASP A 67 -1.19 6.71 11.53
N ASP A 68 -2.38 6.12 11.57
CA ASP A 68 -2.64 4.74 11.97
C ASP A 68 -3.91 4.20 11.27
N LEU A 69 -4.28 2.96 11.59
CA LEU A 69 -5.48 2.31 11.05
C LEU A 69 -6.68 2.34 12.01
N ALA A 70 -6.71 3.25 13.00
CA ALA A 70 -7.77 3.30 14.00
C ALA A 70 -9.13 3.69 13.37
N ASP A 71 -9.12 4.60 12.39
CA ASP A 71 -10.33 4.96 11.62
C ASP A 71 -10.64 3.94 10.51
N THR A 72 -10.94 2.71 10.93
CA THR A 72 -11.28 1.61 10.02
C THR A 72 -12.47 1.94 9.12
N GLN A 73 -13.45 2.70 9.60
CA GLN A 73 -14.63 3.07 8.81
C GLN A 73 -14.28 4.05 7.69
N GLY A 74 -13.50 5.10 7.99
CA GLY A 74 -13.04 6.05 6.98
C GLY A 74 -12.17 5.38 5.92
N ILE A 75 -11.29 4.46 6.33
CA ILE A 75 -10.44 3.68 5.43
C ILE A 75 -11.27 2.78 4.51
N LEU A 76 -12.23 2.03 5.05
CA LEU A 76 -13.11 1.17 4.24
C LEU A 76 -13.94 1.97 3.25
N GLN A 77 -14.46 3.13 3.67
CA GLN A 77 -15.19 4.03 2.77
C GLN A 77 -14.28 4.52 1.65
N TRP A 78 -13.02 4.88 1.93
CA TRP A 78 -12.07 5.31 0.92
C TRP A 78 -11.72 4.20 -0.08
N ILE A 79 -11.61 2.94 0.38
CA ILE A 79 -11.35 1.78 -0.48
C ILE A 79 -12.51 1.53 -1.46
N GLN A 80 -13.74 1.81 -1.04
CA GLN A 80 -14.94 1.59 -1.86
C GLN A 80 -15.30 2.74 -2.82
N LEU A 81 -14.58 3.88 -2.75
CA LEU A 81 -14.69 4.99 -3.71
C LEU A 81 -13.85 4.73 -4.96
#